data_AF-A0A914GSC6-F1
#
_entry.id   AF-A0A914GSC6-F1
#
_cell.length_a   1.000
_cell.length_b   1.000
_cell.length_c   1.000
_cell.angle_alpha   90.00
_cell.angle_beta   90.00
_cell.angle_gamma   90.00
#
_symmetry.space_group_name_H-M   'P 1'
#
loop_
_entity.id
_entity.type
_entity.pdbx_description
1 polymer ?
#
loop_
_entity_poly.entity_id
_entity_poly.type
_entity_poly.pdbx_seq_one_letter_code
_entity_poly.pdbx_strand_id
1 'polypeptide(L)'
;MVSLNEASGSCRRFKVCEGNLALLCEKLAADPESYADEFGEQFEHFQRLLKLLELQPVLHSSNMDTVLQLCNFLSSTALHYPAKATLLGMLVMNTLGCTRAVQLESELRCALCKCVVRLTVARAVDLHKAVALFFELLRCADKQLRKFVLGALIAFIRRCSKKSTKKAGPKRRPKHKAFAKQLNAQKLQQTLFTMLNDERAVCARVAQLALVEAYRRQWWRNAKTANALAECVFHRVQRIQSQQKFGIF
;
A
#
# COMPACT_ATOMS: atom_id res chain seq x y z
N MET A 1 31.00 -7.51 -56.91
CA MET A 1 29.81 -6.94 -56.25
C MET A 1 29.04 -8.07 -55.61
N VAL A 2 29.07 -8.13 -54.27
CA VAL A 2 28.11 -8.65 -53.29
C VAL A 2 28.95 -9.14 -52.11
N SER A 3 29.07 -8.32 -51.08
CA SER A 3 29.58 -8.75 -49.77
C SER A 3 28.49 -8.50 -48.74
N LEU A 4 28.22 -9.57 -48.00
CA LEU A 4 27.28 -9.72 -46.92
C LEU A 4 27.68 -8.87 -45.70
N ASN A 5 26.65 -8.37 -45.03
CA ASN A 5 26.47 -8.31 -43.57
C ASN A 5 27.74 -8.35 -42.70
N GLU A 6 27.96 -7.29 -41.92
CA GLU A 6 28.26 -7.45 -40.49
C GLU A 6 27.82 -6.21 -39.71
N ALA A 7 26.86 -6.45 -38.82
CA ALA A 7 26.39 -5.53 -37.82
C ALA A 7 27.44 -5.41 -36.70
N SER A 8 27.82 -4.20 -36.34
CA SER A 8 28.34 -3.89 -35.01
C SER A 8 28.19 -2.40 -34.71
N GLY A 9 26.93 -1.94 -34.68
CA GLY A 9 26.57 -0.70 -34.01
C GLY A 9 26.68 -0.90 -32.50
N SER A 10 27.91 -0.81 -31.97
CA SER A 10 28.20 -0.76 -30.54
C SER A 10 27.57 0.53 -29.96
N CYS A 11 26.30 0.45 -29.61
CA CYS A 11 25.60 1.52 -28.92
C CYS A 11 26.01 1.44 -27.45
N ARG A 12 26.98 2.29 -27.11
CA ARG A 12 27.49 2.64 -25.77
C ARG A 12 26.60 2.14 -24.64
N ARG A 13 27.04 1.07 -23.98
CA ARG A 13 26.55 0.59 -22.69
C ARG A 13 26.85 1.68 -21.65
N PHE A 14 25.93 2.62 -21.51
CA PHE A 14 26.03 3.69 -20.52
C PHE A 14 25.92 3.07 -19.13
N LYS A 15 27.06 2.98 -18.46
CA LYS A 15 27.23 2.56 -17.07
C LYS A 15 26.66 3.64 -16.13
N VAL A 16 25.36 3.93 -16.21
CA VAL A 16 24.67 4.92 -15.38
C VAL A 16 23.65 4.17 -14.52
N CYS A 17 24.11 3.38 -13.54
CA CYS A 17 23.19 2.66 -12.64
C CYS A 17 23.67 2.47 -11.20
N GLU A 18 24.93 2.74 -10.88
CA GLU A 18 25.38 2.71 -9.48
C GLU A 18 25.24 4.11 -8.88
N GLY A 19 24.07 4.41 -8.31
CA GLY A 19 24.00 5.43 -7.25
C GLY A 19 22.88 6.46 -7.29
N ASN A 20 22.05 6.55 -8.34
CA ASN A 20 20.95 7.53 -8.35
C ASN A 20 19.61 6.95 -8.82
N LEU A 21 18.90 6.29 -7.88
CA LEU A 21 17.55 5.76 -8.10
C LEU A 21 16.53 6.86 -8.44
N ALA A 22 16.74 8.11 -8.01
CA ALA A 22 15.86 9.21 -8.36
C ALA A 22 15.97 9.58 -9.85
N LEU A 23 17.19 9.67 -10.38
CA LEU A 23 17.42 9.88 -11.80
C LEU A 23 16.85 8.71 -12.64
N LEU A 24 17.01 7.47 -12.16
CA LEU A 24 16.44 6.31 -12.85
C LEU A 24 14.91 6.34 -12.86
N CYS A 25 14.26 6.78 -11.77
CA CYS A 25 12.81 7.02 -11.74
C CYS A 25 12.36 8.00 -12.84
N GLU A 26 13.06 9.12 -12.99
CA GLU A 26 12.72 10.14 -13.99
C GLU A 26 12.87 9.60 -15.42
N LYS A 27 13.97 8.88 -15.69
CA LYS A 27 14.21 8.23 -16.98
C LYS A 27 13.16 7.17 -17.31
N LEU A 28 12.81 6.32 -16.33
CA LEU A 28 11.75 5.31 -16.46
C LEU A 28 10.38 5.93 -16.71
N ALA A 29 10.09 7.08 -16.11
CA ALA A 29 8.84 7.78 -16.34
C ALA A 29 8.74 8.35 -17.76
N ALA A 30 9.88 8.71 -18.37
CA ALA A 30 9.95 9.22 -19.73
C ALA A 30 9.91 8.11 -20.79
N ASP A 31 10.67 7.03 -20.59
CA ASP A 31 10.75 5.90 -21.52
C ASP A 31 10.92 4.56 -20.78
N PRO A 32 9.81 3.88 -20.40
CA PRO A 32 9.90 2.64 -19.65
C PRO A 32 10.48 1.46 -20.43
N GLU A 33 10.41 1.45 -21.76
CA GLU A 33 10.86 0.28 -22.53
C GLU A 33 12.39 0.21 -22.57
N SER A 34 13.04 1.36 -22.78
CA SER A 34 14.51 1.44 -22.87
C SER A 34 15.24 1.15 -21.56
N TYR A 35 14.58 1.29 -20.41
CA TYR A 35 15.19 1.10 -19.08
C TYR A 35 14.67 -0.14 -18.34
N ALA A 36 14.09 -1.10 -19.06
CA ALA A 36 13.49 -2.31 -18.48
C ALA A 36 14.53 -3.21 -17.78
N ASP A 37 15.75 -3.29 -18.32
CA ASP A 37 16.84 -4.09 -17.76
C ASP A 37 17.33 -3.52 -16.44
N GLU A 38 17.53 -2.19 -16.37
CA GLU A 38 17.92 -1.47 -15.17
C GLU A 38 16.87 -1.62 -14.06
N PHE A 39 15.58 -1.53 -14.41
CA PHE A 39 14.51 -1.83 -13.46
C PHE A 39 14.59 -3.29 -12.97
N GLY A 40 14.86 -4.23 -13.87
CA GLY A 40 15.07 -5.64 -13.57
C GLY A 40 16.18 -5.88 -12.56
N GLU A 41 17.35 -5.27 -12.76
CA GLU A 41 18.50 -5.37 -11.86
C GLU A 41 18.17 -4.85 -10.45
N GLN A 42 17.49 -3.70 -10.34
CA GLN A 42 17.06 -3.15 -9.04
C GLN A 42 16.01 -4.05 -8.37
N PHE A 43 15.11 -4.66 -9.16
CA PHE A 43 14.13 -5.59 -8.65
C PHE A 43 14.78 -6.87 -8.10
N GLU A 44 15.75 -7.44 -8.81
CA GLU A 44 16.53 -8.59 -8.34
C GLU A 44 17.37 -8.25 -7.11
N HIS A 45 17.92 -7.04 -7.04
CA HIS A 45 18.61 -6.56 -5.85
C HIS A 45 17.67 -6.52 -4.64
N PHE A 46 16.46 -5.99 -4.82
CA PHE A 46 15.44 -5.99 -3.77
C PHE A 46 15.07 -7.41 -3.33
N GLN A 47 14.91 -8.37 -4.26
CA GLN A 47 14.63 -9.76 -3.93
C GLN A 47 15.76 -10.40 -3.10
N ARG A 48 17.03 -10.14 -3.46
CA ARG A 48 18.19 -10.61 -2.69
C ARG A 48 18.19 -10.06 -1.28
N LEU A 49 17.88 -8.77 -1.10
CA LEU A 49 17.82 -8.15 0.22
C LEU A 49 16.64 -8.68 1.06
N LEU A 50 15.47 -8.91 0.45
CA LEU A 50 14.36 -9.57 1.14
C LEU A 50 14.74 -11.00 1.57
N LYS A 51 15.50 -11.72 0.75
CA LYS A 51 15.98 -13.06 1.12
C LYS A 51 16.98 -13.00 2.26
N LEU A 52 17.88 -12.01 2.25
CA LEU A 52 18.80 -11.78 3.36
C LEU A 52 18.04 -11.46 4.66
N LEU A 53 16.99 -10.64 4.57
CA LEU A 53 16.12 -10.31 5.70
C LEU A 53 15.40 -11.54 6.28
N GLU A 54 15.11 -12.55 5.47
CA GLU A 54 14.57 -13.84 5.95
C GLU A 54 15.60 -14.65 6.75
N LEU A 55 16.88 -14.52 6.40
CA LEU A 55 17.97 -15.21 7.11
C LEU A 55 18.42 -14.44 8.35
N GLN A 56 18.38 -13.11 8.29
CA GLN A 56 18.84 -12.19 9.32
C GLN A 56 17.81 -11.06 9.49
N PRO A 57 17.06 -11.04 10.61
CA PRO A 57 15.99 -10.06 10.82
C PRO A 57 16.51 -8.63 11.04
N VAL A 58 17.80 -8.49 11.36
CA VAL A 58 18.49 -7.20 11.52
C VAL A 58 19.51 -7.08 10.40
N LEU A 59 19.29 -6.11 9.51
CA LEU A 59 20.23 -5.78 8.44
C LEU A 59 21.27 -4.78 8.96
N HIS A 60 22.46 -4.78 8.35
CA HIS A 60 23.40 -3.69 8.53
C HIS A 60 22.83 -2.38 7.96
N SER A 61 23.25 -1.24 8.50
CA SER A 61 22.70 0.09 8.18
C SER A 61 22.65 0.37 6.67
N SER A 62 23.74 0.11 5.95
CA SER A 62 23.76 0.34 4.49
C SER A 62 22.79 -0.52 3.69
N ASN A 63 22.55 -1.78 4.08
CA ASN A 63 21.53 -2.61 3.44
C ASN A 63 20.13 -2.12 3.81
N MET A 64 19.92 -1.65 5.04
CA MET A 64 18.65 -1.07 5.44
C MET A 64 18.30 0.14 4.58
N ASP A 65 19.22 1.11 4.48
CA ASP A 65 19.06 2.29 3.62
C ASP A 65 18.76 1.90 2.17
N THR A 66 19.47 0.89 1.65
CA THR A 66 19.29 0.39 0.28
C THR A 66 17.89 -0.21 0.07
N VAL A 67 17.41 -1.06 1.00
CA VAL A 67 16.05 -1.62 0.93
C VAL A 67 14.99 -0.53 0.99
N LEU A 68 15.16 0.49 1.84
CA LEU A 68 14.23 1.61 1.95
C LEU A 68 14.14 2.42 0.66
N GLN A 69 15.29 2.69 0.03
CA GLN A 69 15.33 3.38 -1.26
C GLN A 69 14.70 2.54 -2.38
N LEU A 70 14.99 1.23 -2.43
CA LEU A 70 14.40 0.31 -3.39
C LEU A 70 12.88 0.18 -3.21
N CYS A 71 12.38 0.16 -1.98
CA CYS A 71 10.94 0.19 -1.70
C CYS A 71 10.27 1.42 -2.34
N ASN A 72 10.85 2.60 -2.15
CA ASN A 72 10.33 3.83 -2.73
C ASN A 72 10.44 3.83 -4.26
N PHE A 73 11.57 3.42 -4.82
CA PHE A 73 11.82 3.30 -6.25
C PHE A 73 10.80 2.36 -6.91
N LEU A 74 10.82 1.08 -6.52
CA LEU A 74 10.00 0.02 -7.12
C LEU A 74 8.50 0.31 -6.98
N SER A 75 8.04 0.82 -5.83
CA SER A 75 6.62 1.14 -5.66
C SER A 75 6.15 2.35 -6.47
N SER A 76 7.08 3.21 -6.92
CA SER A 76 6.78 4.36 -7.80
C SER A 76 6.73 3.94 -9.26
N THR A 77 7.68 3.12 -9.70
CA THR A 77 7.91 2.78 -11.11
C THR A 77 7.21 1.50 -11.54
N ALA A 78 6.80 0.63 -10.61
CA ALA A 78 6.15 -0.65 -10.92
C ALA A 78 4.89 -0.51 -11.80
N LEU A 79 4.21 0.65 -11.82
CA LEU A 79 3.04 0.87 -12.67
C LEU A 79 3.33 0.66 -14.16
N HIS A 80 4.58 0.91 -14.58
CA HIS A 80 5.02 0.71 -15.96
C HIS A 80 5.21 -0.77 -16.32
N TYR A 81 5.31 -1.67 -15.32
CA TYR A 81 5.55 -3.10 -15.51
C TYR A 81 4.52 -3.95 -14.75
N PRO A 82 3.30 -4.17 -15.28
CA PRO A 82 2.19 -4.79 -14.54
C PRO A 82 2.49 -6.18 -13.95
N ALA A 83 3.25 -7.01 -14.67
CA ALA A 83 3.66 -8.34 -14.20
C ALA A 83 4.60 -8.24 -12.99
N LYS A 84 5.63 -7.39 -13.09
CA LYS A 84 6.57 -7.12 -11.99
C LYS A 84 5.88 -6.42 -10.81
N ALA A 85 4.91 -5.55 -11.06
CA ALA A 85 4.10 -4.91 -10.00
C ALA A 85 3.32 -5.92 -9.17
N THR A 86 2.70 -6.90 -9.83
CA THR A 86 1.96 -7.98 -9.16
C THR A 86 2.90 -8.85 -8.33
N LEU A 87 4.07 -9.19 -8.88
CA LEU A 87 5.11 -9.93 -8.18
C LEU A 87 5.64 -9.14 -6.97
N LEU A 88 5.91 -7.83 -7.12
CA LEU A 88 6.31 -6.94 -6.04
C LEU A 88 5.27 -6.94 -4.91
N GLY A 89 4.00 -6.82 -5.29
CA GLY A 89 2.88 -6.87 -4.35
C GLY A 89 2.86 -8.16 -3.55
N MET A 90 3.01 -9.30 -4.22
CA MET A 90 3.08 -10.60 -3.55
C MET A 90 4.27 -10.69 -2.58
N LEU A 91 5.47 -10.28 -3.01
CA LEU A 91 6.67 -10.31 -2.18
C LEU A 91 6.51 -9.45 -0.92
N VAL A 92 6.10 -8.19 -1.09
CA VAL A 92 5.93 -7.25 0.02
C VAL A 92 4.85 -7.71 1.00
N MET A 93 3.72 -8.21 0.49
CA MET A 93 2.64 -8.75 1.34
C MET A 93 3.10 -9.96 2.13
N ASN A 94 3.90 -10.86 1.52
CA ASN A 94 4.47 -12.01 2.21
C ASN A 94 5.47 -11.59 3.28
N THR A 95 6.38 -10.65 2.99
CA THR A 95 7.35 -10.13 3.97
C THR A 95 6.67 -9.48 5.17
N LEU A 96 5.57 -8.75 4.96
CA LEU A 96 4.76 -8.15 6.02
C LEU A 96 3.84 -9.15 6.75
N GLY A 97 3.84 -10.43 6.36
CA GLY A 97 3.02 -11.46 7.00
C GLY A 97 3.29 -11.59 8.50
N CYS A 98 2.22 -11.86 9.26
CA CYS A 98 2.11 -11.74 10.71
C CYS A 98 3.31 -12.18 11.58
N THR A 99 3.93 -13.32 11.30
CA THR A 99 5.03 -13.84 12.11
C THR A 99 6.32 -13.04 11.94
N ARG A 100 6.54 -12.49 10.74
CA ARG A 100 7.78 -11.79 10.37
C ARG A 100 7.70 -10.30 10.66
N ALA A 101 6.54 -9.68 10.48
CA ALA A 101 6.39 -8.23 10.64
C ALA A 101 6.78 -7.69 12.02
N VAL A 102 6.61 -8.47 13.08
CA VAL A 102 7.00 -8.08 14.45
C VAL A 102 8.52 -7.95 14.59
N GLN A 103 9.28 -8.79 13.88
CA GLN A 103 10.74 -8.82 13.90
C GLN A 103 11.37 -7.74 13.03
N LEU A 104 10.62 -7.18 12.07
CA LEU A 104 11.08 -6.10 11.22
C LEU A 104 11.25 -4.79 11.99
N GLU A 105 12.26 -4.03 11.63
CA GLU A 105 12.42 -2.66 12.10
C GLU A 105 11.21 -1.78 11.72
N SER A 106 10.84 -0.85 12.60
CA SER A 106 9.65 0.00 12.42
C SER A 106 9.70 0.79 11.10
N GLU A 107 10.88 1.31 10.74
CA GLU A 107 11.06 2.08 9.52
C GLU A 107 10.82 1.24 8.26
N LEU A 108 11.45 0.05 8.18
CA LEU A 108 11.26 -0.88 7.08
C LEU A 108 9.80 -1.35 6.97
N ARG A 109 9.17 -1.67 8.10
CA ARG A 109 7.75 -2.04 8.15
C ARG A 109 6.88 -0.93 7.55
N CYS A 110 7.16 0.33 7.89
CA CYS A 110 6.46 1.49 7.37
C CYS A 110 6.70 1.67 5.85
N ALA A 111 7.93 1.52 5.38
CA ALA A 111 8.27 1.58 3.95
C ALA A 111 7.53 0.53 3.13
N LEU A 112 7.54 -0.73 3.58
CA LEU A 112 6.79 -1.82 2.95
C LEU A 112 5.28 -1.54 2.95
N CYS A 113 4.73 -1.00 4.05
CA CYS A 113 3.31 -0.61 4.08
C CYS A 113 2.98 0.49 3.07
N LYS A 114 3.87 1.48 2.87
CA LYS A 114 3.73 2.50 1.82
C LYS A 114 3.73 1.86 0.43
N CYS A 115 4.59 0.85 0.19
CA CYS A 115 4.59 0.08 -1.05
C CYS A 115 3.23 -0.61 -1.29
N VAL A 116 2.69 -1.29 -0.27
CA VAL A 116 1.37 -1.93 -0.37
C VAL A 116 0.30 -0.90 -0.74
N VAL A 117 0.24 0.25 -0.07
CA VAL A 117 -0.74 1.30 -0.39
C VAL A 117 -0.65 1.71 -1.87
N ARG A 118 0.56 1.99 -2.37
CA ARG A 118 0.81 2.40 -3.76
C ARG A 118 0.38 1.31 -4.74
N LEU A 119 0.75 0.06 -4.49
CA LEU A 119 0.39 -1.08 -5.34
C LEU A 119 -1.10 -1.38 -5.32
N THR A 120 -1.79 -1.14 -4.21
CA THR A 120 -3.26 -1.20 -4.15
C THR A 120 -3.91 -0.09 -4.99
N VAL A 121 -3.32 1.12 -5.03
CA VAL A 121 -3.80 2.20 -5.92
C VAL A 121 -3.64 1.80 -7.39
N ALA A 122 -2.49 1.22 -7.72
CA ALA A 122 -2.16 0.72 -9.06
C ALA A 122 -2.94 -0.54 -9.46
N ARG A 123 -3.73 -1.13 -8.54
CA ARG A 123 -4.49 -2.39 -8.71
C ARG A 123 -3.62 -3.64 -8.90
N ALA A 124 -2.35 -3.58 -8.54
CA ALA A 124 -1.45 -4.74 -8.48
C ALA A 124 -1.68 -5.57 -7.19
N VAL A 125 -2.20 -4.95 -6.14
CA VAL A 125 -2.62 -5.62 -4.89
C VAL A 125 -4.11 -5.43 -4.69
N ASP A 126 -4.82 -6.51 -4.36
CA ASP A 126 -6.24 -6.44 -4.03
C ASP A 126 -6.48 -5.63 -2.74
N LEU A 127 -7.49 -4.76 -2.78
CA LEU A 127 -7.81 -3.88 -1.67
C LEU A 127 -8.18 -4.64 -0.40
N HIS A 128 -8.92 -5.74 -0.53
CA HIS A 128 -9.37 -6.51 0.64
C HIS A 128 -8.21 -7.25 1.28
N LYS A 129 -7.30 -7.82 0.47
CA LYS A 129 -6.04 -8.40 0.96
C LYS A 129 -5.18 -7.36 1.69
N ALA A 130 -5.03 -6.16 1.14
CA ALA A 130 -4.26 -5.08 1.78
C ALA A 130 -4.88 -4.64 3.12
N VAL A 131 -6.20 -4.50 3.17
CA VAL A 131 -6.92 -4.11 4.40
C VAL A 131 -6.80 -5.20 5.47
N ALA A 132 -6.95 -6.47 5.10
CA ALA A 132 -6.77 -7.59 6.01
C ALA A 132 -5.35 -7.59 6.62
N LEU A 133 -4.33 -7.44 5.78
CA LEU A 133 -2.93 -7.32 6.23
C LEU A 133 -2.74 -6.13 7.19
N PHE A 134 -3.33 -4.97 6.90
CA PHE A 134 -3.20 -3.82 7.79
C PHE A 134 -3.83 -4.04 9.16
N PHE A 135 -4.98 -4.70 9.26
CA PHE A 135 -5.57 -5.09 10.55
C PHE A 135 -4.75 -6.15 11.28
N GLU A 136 -4.14 -7.06 10.54
CA GLU A 136 -3.17 -8.02 11.10
C GLU A 136 -1.96 -7.33 11.73
N LEU A 137 -1.41 -6.31 11.04
CA LEU A 137 -0.26 -5.53 11.49
C LEU A 137 -0.52 -4.68 12.74
N LEU A 138 -1.78 -4.38 13.07
CA LEU A 138 -2.14 -3.64 14.30
C LEU A 138 -1.76 -4.36 15.59
N ARG A 139 -1.42 -5.66 15.53
CA ARG A 139 -0.81 -6.41 16.64
C ARG A 139 0.55 -5.86 17.06
N CYS A 140 1.27 -5.20 16.14
CA CYS A 140 2.55 -4.58 16.46
C CYS A 140 2.32 -3.42 17.45
N ALA A 141 3.15 -3.34 18.48
CA ALA A 141 3.12 -2.27 19.48
C ALA A 141 3.75 -0.95 18.94
N ASP A 142 3.37 -0.55 17.73
CA ASP A 142 3.97 0.56 16.99
C ASP A 142 2.95 1.68 16.77
N LYS A 143 3.16 2.81 17.46
CA LYS A 143 2.27 3.97 17.39
C LYS A 143 2.23 4.59 15.99
N GLN A 144 3.38 4.70 15.33
CA GLN A 144 3.49 5.32 14.01
C GLN A 144 2.80 4.46 12.95
N LEU A 145 2.99 3.14 13.01
CA LEU A 145 2.32 2.19 12.14
C LEU A 145 0.80 2.28 12.26
N ARG A 146 0.27 2.34 13.49
CA ARG A 146 -1.19 2.43 13.67
C ARG A 146 -1.77 3.75 13.13
N LYS A 147 -1.05 4.87 13.28
CA LYS A 147 -1.41 6.15 12.62
C LYS A 147 -1.41 6.02 11.10
N PHE A 148 -0.38 5.40 10.56
CA PHE A 148 -0.25 5.15 9.13
C PHE A 148 -1.41 4.29 8.59
N VAL A 149 -1.71 3.16 9.25
CA VAL A 149 -2.81 2.26 8.88
C VAL A 149 -4.15 3.00 8.87
N LEU A 150 -4.45 3.77 9.92
CA LEU A 150 -5.66 4.58 9.96
C LEU A 150 -5.74 5.55 8.77
N GLY A 151 -4.65 6.26 8.47
CA GLY A 151 -4.57 7.17 7.32
C GLY A 151 -4.78 6.44 5.98
N ALA A 152 -4.18 5.26 5.81
CA ALA A 152 -4.34 4.43 4.63
C ALA A 152 -5.79 3.96 4.44
N LEU A 153 -6.45 3.50 5.52
CA LEU A 153 -7.86 3.11 5.49
C LEU A 153 -8.76 4.29 5.09
N ILE A 154 -8.58 5.46 5.69
CA ILE A 154 -9.31 6.69 5.34
C ILE A 154 -9.13 7.03 3.85
N ALA A 155 -7.90 6.90 3.33
CA ALA A 155 -7.62 7.13 1.92
C ALA A 155 -8.33 6.13 1.00
N PHE A 156 -8.38 4.85 1.38
CA PHE A 156 -9.12 3.82 0.65
C PHE A 156 -10.63 4.08 0.66
N ILE A 157 -11.21 4.43 1.81
CA ILE A 157 -12.63 4.80 1.93
C ILE A 157 -12.96 5.97 1.00
N ARG A 158 -12.13 7.03 1.03
CA ARG A 158 -12.29 8.20 0.15
C ARG A 158 -12.28 7.81 -1.33
N ARG A 159 -11.36 6.92 -1.73
CA ARG A 159 -11.23 6.44 -3.11
C ARG A 159 -12.45 5.62 -3.54
N CYS A 160 -13.02 4.83 -2.64
CA CYS A 160 -14.21 4.01 -2.86
C CYS A 160 -15.53 4.82 -2.83
N SER A 161 -15.56 5.99 -2.18
CA SER A 161 -16.78 6.80 -2.06
C SER A 161 -17.24 7.45 -3.38
N LYS A 162 -18.57 7.58 -3.53
CA LYS A 162 -19.25 8.27 -4.64
C LYS A 162 -18.98 9.79 -4.67
N LYS A 163 -18.61 10.41 -3.56
CA LYS A 163 -18.33 11.87 -3.50
C LYS A 163 -17.00 12.26 -4.15
N SER A 164 -16.03 11.34 -4.25
CA SER A 164 -14.73 11.60 -4.88
C SER A 164 -14.82 11.97 -6.37
N THR A 165 -15.97 11.74 -7.01
CA THR A 165 -16.16 11.96 -8.45
C THR A 165 -16.87 13.27 -8.78
N LYS A 166 -17.37 14.03 -7.80
CA LYS A 166 -18.08 15.30 -8.06
C LYS A 166 -17.17 16.43 -8.60
N LYS A 167 -15.84 16.32 -8.46
CA LYS A 167 -14.87 17.30 -8.98
C LYS A 167 -14.35 16.98 -10.38
N ALA A 168 -14.65 15.80 -10.94
CA ALA A 168 -14.33 15.50 -12.32
C ALA A 168 -15.54 15.89 -13.17
N GLY A 169 -15.35 16.72 -14.20
CA GLY A 169 -16.40 17.14 -15.12
C GLY A 169 -17.13 15.97 -15.80
N PRO A 170 -18.04 16.23 -16.76
CA PRO A 170 -19.04 15.28 -17.28
C PRO A 170 -18.48 14.10 -18.12
N LYS A 171 -17.23 13.67 -17.91
CA LYS A 171 -16.70 12.41 -18.44
C LYS A 171 -17.35 11.22 -17.71
N ARG A 172 -18.44 10.71 -18.29
CA ARG A 172 -19.11 9.44 -17.92
C ARG A 172 -18.05 8.35 -17.73
N ARG A 173 -17.88 7.86 -16.50
CA ARG A 173 -17.04 6.67 -16.23
C ARG A 173 -17.70 5.43 -16.83
N PRO A 174 -16.93 4.46 -17.36
CA PRO A 174 -17.48 3.18 -17.83
C PRO A 174 -18.27 2.48 -16.72
N LYS A 175 -19.49 1.98 -17.02
CA LYS A 175 -20.40 1.35 -16.04
C LYS A 175 -19.72 0.24 -15.21
N HIS A 176 -18.89 -0.58 -15.86
CA HIS A 176 -18.13 -1.65 -15.21
C HIS A 176 -17.17 -1.15 -14.10
N LYS A 177 -16.49 -0.01 -14.32
CA LYS A 177 -15.58 0.59 -13.32
C LYS A 177 -16.35 1.20 -12.14
N ALA A 178 -17.59 1.65 -12.35
CA ALA A 178 -18.44 2.16 -11.27
C ALA A 178 -18.96 1.03 -10.37
N PHE A 179 -19.38 -0.10 -10.97
CA PHE A 179 -19.82 -1.29 -10.25
C PHE A 179 -18.72 -1.87 -9.36
N ALA A 180 -17.52 -2.10 -9.92
CA ALA A 180 -16.38 -2.61 -9.15
C ALA A 180 -16.01 -1.69 -7.96
N LYS A 181 -16.07 -0.37 -8.16
CA LYS A 181 -15.85 0.62 -7.09
C LYS A 181 -16.91 0.53 -5.98
N GLN A 182 -18.17 0.31 -6.34
CA GLN A 182 -19.26 0.11 -5.39
C GLN A 182 -19.09 -1.20 -4.61
N LEU A 183 -18.73 -2.30 -5.29
CA LEU A 183 -18.47 -3.58 -4.64
C LEU A 183 -17.32 -3.47 -3.62
N ASN A 184 -16.23 -2.83 -4.01
CA ASN A 184 -15.09 -2.58 -3.11
C ASN A 184 -15.49 -1.71 -1.91
N ALA A 185 -16.34 -0.69 -2.12
CA ALA A 185 -16.86 0.14 -1.04
C ALA A 185 -17.69 -0.69 -0.04
N GLN A 186 -18.60 -1.54 -0.53
CA GLN A 186 -19.45 -2.39 0.30
C GLN A 186 -18.63 -3.41 1.10
N LYS A 187 -17.71 -4.12 0.44
CA LYS A 187 -16.84 -5.09 1.09
C LYS A 187 -15.93 -4.43 2.14
N LEU A 188 -15.34 -3.27 1.84
CA LEU A 188 -14.53 -2.52 2.81
C LEU A 188 -15.36 -2.10 4.02
N GLN A 189 -16.58 -1.60 3.79
CA GLN A 189 -17.50 -1.23 4.86
C GLN A 189 -17.85 -2.44 5.73
N GLN A 190 -18.13 -3.59 5.12
CA GLN A 190 -18.41 -4.84 5.83
C GLN A 190 -17.22 -5.27 6.69
N THR A 191 -15.99 -5.26 6.14
CA THR A 191 -14.78 -5.57 6.91
C THR A 191 -14.65 -4.66 8.12
N LEU A 192 -14.87 -3.35 7.97
CA LEU A 192 -14.78 -2.41 9.08
C LEU A 192 -15.85 -2.67 10.15
N PHE A 193 -17.07 -3.04 9.76
CA PHE A 193 -18.12 -3.42 10.71
C PHE A 193 -17.77 -4.69 11.47
N THR A 194 -17.23 -5.71 10.81
CA THR A 194 -16.72 -6.91 11.49
C THR A 194 -15.63 -6.54 12.50
N MET A 195 -14.71 -5.65 12.12
CA MET A 195 -13.61 -5.22 13.00
C MET A 195 -14.06 -4.41 14.21
N LEU A 196 -15.26 -3.81 14.22
CA LEU A 196 -15.79 -3.11 15.41
C LEU A 196 -15.99 -4.06 16.60
N ASN A 197 -16.23 -5.35 16.34
CA ASN A 197 -16.41 -6.39 17.36
C ASN A 197 -15.15 -7.27 17.52
N ASP A 198 -14.00 -6.86 16.97
CA ASP A 198 -12.74 -7.59 17.12
C ASP A 198 -12.32 -7.63 18.60
N GLU A 199 -11.79 -8.77 19.04
CA GLU A 199 -11.37 -8.94 20.43
C GLU A 199 -10.29 -7.94 20.82
N ARG A 200 -9.42 -7.58 19.87
CA ARG A 200 -8.32 -6.63 20.05
C ARG A 200 -8.87 -5.21 19.97
N ALA A 201 -8.85 -4.53 21.12
CA ALA A 201 -9.32 -3.14 21.24
C ALA A 201 -8.69 -2.17 20.22
N VAL A 202 -7.44 -2.41 19.80
CA VAL A 202 -6.75 -1.58 18.79
C VAL A 202 -7.44 -1.69 17.42
N CYS A 203 -7.84 -2.89 17.00
CA CYS A 203 -8.52 -3.12 15.72
C CYS A 203 -9.89 -2.43 15.71
N ALA A 204 -10.70 -2.68 16.74
CA ALA A 204 -11.99 -2.04 16.90
C ALA A 204 -11.88 -0.51 16.94
N ARG A 205 -10.87 0.04 17.64
CA ARG A 205 -10.64 1.48 17.69
C ARG A 205 -10.24 2.06 16.33
N VAL A 206 -9.34 1.41 15.59
CA VAL A 206 -8.94 1.89 14.25
C VAL A 206 -10.12 1.85 13.28
N ALA A 207 -10.92 0.78 13.30
CA ALA A 207 -12.13 0.67 12.49
C ALA A 207 -13.15 1.76 12.84
N GLN A 208 -13.40 1.99 14.13
CA GLN A 208 -14.28 3.04 14.62
C GLN A 208 -13.83 4.42 14.13
N LEU A 209 -12.55 4.78 14.31
CA LEU A 209 -12.02 6.08 13.87
C LEU A 209 -12.14 6.28 12.35
N ALA A 210 -11.89 5.24 11.57
CA ALA A 210 -12.04 5.30 10.11
C ALA A 210 -13.52 5.53 9.71
N LEU A 211 -14.47 4.87 10.37
CA LEU A 211 -15.90 5.04 10.13
C LEU A 211 -16.42 6.42 10.56
N VAL A 212 -15.94 6.94 11.70
CA VAL A 212 -16.25 8.30 12.17
C VAL A 212 -15.80 9.33 11.14
N GLU A 213 -14.57 9.23 10.64
CA GLU A 213 -14.06 10.14 9.62
C GLU A 213 -14.87 10.03 8.31
N ALA A 214 -15.19 8.79 7.89
CA ALA A 214 -16.01 8.56 6.72
C ALA A 214 -17.42 9.18 6.83
N TYR A 215 -18.02 9.13 8.02
CA TYR A 215 -19.32 9.72 8.30
C TYR A 215 -19.25 11.26 8.33
N ARG A 216 -18.29 11.83 9.07
CA ARG A 216 -18.06 13.29 9.16
C ARG A 216 -17.82 13.89 7.77
N ARG A 217 -16.97 13.26 6.94
CA ARG A 217 -16.67 13.66 5.56
C ARG A 217 -17.78 13.34 4.56
N GLN A 218 -18.89 12.77 5.02
CA GLN A 218 -20.07 12.46 4.21
C GLN A 218 -19.80 11.44 3.09
N TRP A 219 -18.77 10.61 3.24
CA TRP A 219 -18.44 9.56 2.28
C TRP A 219 -19.36 8.35 2.41
N TRP A 220 -19.75 8.03 3.65
CA TRP A 220 -20.70 6.99 4.02
C TRP A 220 -21.73 7.51 5.03
N ARG A 221 -22.43 8.59 4.67
CA ARG A 221 -23.54 9.11 5.49
C ARG A 221 -24.81 8.28 5.22
N ASN A 222 -24.94 7.13 5.87
CA ASN A 222 -26.11 6.26 5.76
C ASN A 222 -26.49 5.69 7.13
N ALA A 223 -27.73 5.19 7.23
CA ALA A 223 -28.28 4.63 8.48
C ALA A 223 -27.43 3.47 9.02
N LYS A 224 -26.94 2.58 8.14
CA LYS A 224 -26.07 1.46 8.54
C LYS A 224 -24.80 1.91 9.28
N THR A 225 -24.12 2.93 8.76
CA THR A 225 -22.91 3.48 9.41
C THR A 225 -23.26 4.21 10.71
N ALA A 226 -24.39 4.93 10.75
CA ALA A 226 -24.84 5.61 11.96
C ALA A 226 -25.16 4.61 13.09
N ASN A 227 -25.91 3.55 12.78
CA ASN A 227 -26.27 2.51 13.74
C ASN A 227 -25.04 1.77 14.26
N ALA A 228 -24.13 1.36 13.37
CA ALA A 228 -22.88 0.71 13.78
C ALA A 228 -22.02 1.61 14.71
N LEU A 229 -22.01 2.93 14.48
CA LEU A 229 -21.33 3.88 15.36
C LEU A 229 -22.06 4.09 16.69
N ALA A 230 -23.40 4.04 16.71
CA ALA A 230 -24.20 4.13 17.93
C ALA A 230 -24.00 2.89 18.82
N GLU A 231 -23.94 1.69 18.22
CA GLU A 231 -23.65 0.44 18.94
C GLU A 231 -22.28 0.45 19.65
N CYS A 232 -21.31 1.20 19.12
CA CYS A 232 -19.99 1.34 19.75
C CYS A 232 -20.04 1.98 21.16
N VAL A 233 -21.10 2.73 21.49
CA VAL A 233 -21.29 3.34 22.82
C VAL A 233 -21.45 2.26 23.90
N PHE A 234 -21.93 1.07 23.54
CA PHE A 234 -22.11 -0.06 24.45
C PHE A 234 -20.93 -1.05 24.44
N HIS A 235 -19.84 -0.74 23.73
CA HIS A 235 -18.71 -1.65 23.59
C HIS A 235 -18.02 -1.90 24.94
N ARG A 236 -17.56 -3.12 25.24
CA ARG A 236 -16.90 -3.49 26.51
C ARG A 236 -15.66 -2.68 26.90
N VAL A 237 -15.07 -1.95 25.96
CA VAL A 237 -13.85 -1.15 26.16
C VAL A 237 -14.23 0.32 26.22
N GLN A 238 -14.00 0.95 27.38
CA GLN A 238 -14.40 2.35 27.65
C GLN A 238 -13.82 3.37 26.65
N ARG A 239 -12.60 3.15 26.14
CA ARG A 239 -11.97 4.01 25.11
C ARG A 239 -12.71 3.98 23.76
N ILE A 240 -13.49 2.95 23.49
CA ILE A 240 -14.35 2.83 22.31
C ILE A 240 -15.71 3.49 22.58
N GLN A 241 -16.24 3.34 23.80
CA GLN A 241 -17.50 3.97 24.23
C GLN A 241 -17.42 5.50 24.18
N SER A 242 -16.34 6.06 24.70
CA SER A 242 -16.13 7.51 24.79
C SER A 242 -15.21 7.98 23.67
N GLN A 243 -15.69 8.90 22.82
CA GLN A 243 -14.81 9.68 21.96
C GLN A 243 -14.05 10.72 22.79
N GLN A 244 -13.13 10.28 23.66
CA GLN A 244 -12.15 11.20 24.21
C GLN A 244 -11.30 11.73 23.05
N LYS A 245 -11.27 13.07 22.96
CA LYS A 245 -10.59 13.95 21.99
C LYS A 245 -9.42 13.26 21.27
N PHE A 246 -9.33 13.45 19.94
CA PHE A 246 -8.29 13.10 18.93
C PHE A 246 -6.82 12.81 19.37
N GLY A 247 -6.59 12.12 20.49
CA GLY A 247 -5.32 11.54 20.89
C GLY A 247 -5.17 10.24 20.13
N ILE A 248 -4.60 10.35 18.93
CA ILE A 248 -4.26 9.18 18.12
C ILE A 248 -3.08 8.48 18.81
N PHE A 249 -3.43 7.47 19.60
CA PHE A 249 -2.60 6.64 20.47
C PHE A 249 -1.97 7.37 21.65
#